data_AF-A0A4Y7SKM0-F1
#
_entry.id   AF-A0A4Y7SKM0-F1
#
_cell.length_a   1.000
_cell.length_b   1.000
_cell.length_c   1.000
_cell.angle_alpha   90.00
_cell.angle_beta   90.00
_cell.angle_gamma   90.00
#
_symmetry.space_group_name_H-M   'P 1'
#
loop_
_entity.id
_entity.type
_entity.pdbx_description
1 polymer ?
#
loop_
_entity_poly.entity_id
_entity_poly.type
_entity_poly.pdbx_seq_one_letter_code
_entity_poly.pdbx_strand_id
1 'polypeptide(L)'
;MHHHLPDLELQIDKGYNPRVKRPPEPPQECSTLRDADWLDILNMWDSVMVTEIKKCGEVLQRHTCHPVCHKYGNTDHCRFLFPHEVVAASYFDPETDTIALLCRDGNVNYFNPYVLVFCRHNHDLKCILSGKSAKAAMFYITDYVTRMDAKTYEMLTLM
;
A
#
# COMPACT_ATOMS: atom_id res chain seq x y z
N MET A 1 4.62 5.93 5.50
CA MET A 1 3.84 5.39 4.36
C MET A 1 4.55 5.85 3.10
N HIS A 2 4.80 4.95 2.16
CA HIS A 2 5.47 5.23 0.89
C HIS A 2 4.44 5.12 -0.24
N HIS A 3 4.63 5.94 -1.26
CA HIS A 3 3.77 6.08 -2.45
C HIS A 3 4.62 5.97 -3.74
N HIS A 4 5.83 5.44 -3.62
CA HIS A 4 6.77 5.20 -4.71
C HIS A 4 7.78 4.16 -4.23
N LEU A 5 8.38 3.45 -5.19
CA LEU A 5 9.43 2.48 -4.93
C LEU A 5 10.79 3.17 -4.92
N PRO A 6 11.81 2.60 -4.24
CA PRO A 6 13.17 3.08 -4.34
C PRO A 6 13.63 3.16 -5.79
N ASP A 7 14.41 4.21 -6.08
CA ASP A 7 15.03 4.40 -7.39
C ASP A 7 16.31 3.54 -7.45
N LEU A 8 16.11 2.28 -7.80
CA LEU A 8 17.17 1.28 -7.90
C LEU A 8 16.93 0.43 -9.14
N GLU A 9 17.86 0.47 -10.09
CA GLU A 9 17.80 -0.36 -11.29
C GLU A 9 18.12 -1.81 -10.93
N LEU A 10 17.08 -2.66 -10.89
CA LEU A 10 17.20 -4.08 -10.63
C LEU A 10 16.45 -4.88 -11.69
N GLN A 11 17.12 -5.89 -12.23
CA GLN A 11 16.48 -6.92 -13.04
C GLN A 11 15.78 -7.91 -12.10
N ILE A 12 14.45 -7.91 -12.10
CA ILE A 12 13.65 -8.86 -11.33
C ILE A 12 13.32 -10.05 -12.25
N ASP A 13 13.68 -11.25 -11.81
CA ASP A 13 13.34 -12.48 -12.53
C ASP A 13 11.82 -12.59 -12.73
N LYS A 14 11.39 -12.98 -13.93
CA LYS A 14 9.97 -13.18 -14.26
C LYS A 14 9.30 -14.22 -13.38
N GLY A 15 10.07 -15.20 -12.87
CA GLY A 15 9.58 -16.22 -11.94
C GLY A 15 9.60 -15.80 -10.47
N TYR A 16 10.04 -14.58 -10.15
CA TYR A 16 10.17 -14.14 -8.76
C TYR A 16 8.79 -14.01 -8.09
N ASN A 17 8.53 -14.91 -7.13
CA ASN A 17 7.35 -14.87 -6.29
C ASN A 17 7.76 -14.57 -4.83
N PRO A 18 7.57 -13.33 -4.33
CA PRO A 18 7.92 -12.98 -2.95
C PRO A 18 7.07 -13.75 -1.92
N ARG A 19 5.83 -14.15 -2.24
CA ARG A 19 4.91 -14.78 -1.27
C ARG A 19 5.39 -16.12 -0.73
N VAL A 20 6.31 -16.79 -1.43
CA VAL A 20 6.88 -18.08 -1.05
C VAL A 20 8.30 -17.95 -0.47
N LYS A 21 8.79 -16.73 -0.26
CA LYS A 21 10.12 -16.45 0.29
C LYS A 21 10.01 -16.00 1.74
N ARG A 22 11.02 -16.31 2.55
CA ARG A 22 11.14 -15.74 3.91
C ARG A 22 11.63 -14.30 3.82
N PRO A 23 11.20 -13.40 4.72
CA PRO A 23 11.80 -12.08 4.82
C PRO A 23 13.29 -12.16 5.18
N PRO A 24 14.07 -11.11 4.87
CA PRO A 24 15.46 -11.03 5.32
C PRO A 24 15.53 -11.07 6.85
N GLU A 25 16.58 -11.67 7.39
CA GLU A 25 16.81 -11.74 8.83
C GLU A 25 17.48 -10.45 9.31
N PRO A 26 16.89 -9.73 10.29
CA PRO A 26 17.49 -8.51 10.81
C PRO A 26 18.82 -8.80 11.51
N PRO A 27 19.74 -7.81 11.55
CA PRO A 27 20.99 -7.94 12.29
C PRO A 27 20.73 -8.32 13.74
N GLN A 28 21.49 -9.30 14.26
CA GLN A 28 21.39 -9.69 15.66
C GLN A 28 22.32 -8.83 16.50
N GLU A 29 21.83 -8.38 17.66
CA GLU A 29 22.65 -7.67 18.64
C GLU A 29 23.81 -8.57 19.11
N CYS A 30 25.00 -7.99 19.13
CA CYS A 30 26.25 -8.63 19.56
C CYS A 30 26.96 -7.71 20.54
N SER A 31 26.91 -8.06 21.83
CA SER A 31 27.42 -7.22 22.92
C SER A 31 28.93 -6.95 22.89
N THR A 32 29.68 -7.58 21.98
CA THR A 32 31.14 -7.47 21.86
C THR A 32 31.61 -6.66 20.65
N LEU A 33 30.71 -6.19 19.79
CA LEU A 33 31.06 -5.39 18.61
C LEU A 33 31.32 -3.93 18.97
N ARG A 34 32.25 -3.28 18.25
CA ARG A 34 32.52 -1.84 18.39
C ARG A 34 31.51 -1.04 17.57
N ASP A 35 31.28 0.22 17.94
CA ASP A 35 30.30 1.10 17.28
C ASP A 35 30.53 1.28 15.77
N ALA A 36 31.78 1.32 15.31
CA ALA A 36 32.09 1.41 13.87
C ALA A 36 31.65 0.14 13.11
N ASP A 37 31.80 -1.03 13.74
CA ASP A 37 31.38 -2.31 13.16
C ASP A 37 29.84 -2.36 13.07
N TRP A 38 29.13 -1.71 14.01
CA TRP A 38 27.67 -1.58 14.00
C TRP A 38 27.13 -0.70 12.88
N LEU A 39 27.77 0.44 12.60
CA LEU A 39 27.33 1.34 11.53
C LEU A 39 27.40 0.64 10.17
N ASP A 40 28.47 -0.12 9.92
CA ASP A 40 28.62 -0.89 8.68
C ASP A 40 27.53 -1.96 8.55
N ILE A 41 27.21 -2.68 9.64
CA ILE A 41 26.12 -3.67 9.67
C ILE A 41 24.78 -3.00 9.34
N LEU A 42 24.48 -1.84 9.92
CA LEU A 42 23.25 -1.10 9.64
C LEU A 42 23.17 -0.63 8.19
N ASN A 43 24.28 -0.11 7.64
CA ASN A 43 24.35 0.30 6.22
C ASN A 43 24.12 -0.90 5.28
N MET A 44 24.71 -2.05 5.59
CA MET A 44 24.47 -3.28 4.84
C MET A 44 23.00 -3.71 4.94
N TRP A 45 22.42 -3.63 6.12
CA TRP A 45 21.01 -3.95 6.34
C TRP A 45 20.07 -3.02 5.57
N ASP A 46 20.32 -1.72 5.56
CA ASP A 46 19.53 -0.76 4.79
C ASP A 46 19.60 -1.06 3.29
N SER A 47 20.77 -1.44 2.78
CA SER A 47 20.92 -1.87 1.38
C SER A 47 20.09 -3.13 1.06
N VAL A 48 20.06 -4.11 1.97
CA VAL A 48 19.21 -5.29 1.86
C VAL A 48 17.73 -4.89 1.86
N MET A 49 17.32 -4.03 2.80
CA MET A 49 15.94 -3.57 2.92
C MET A 49 15.48 -2.81 1.67
N VAL A 50 16.27 -1.87 1.16
CA VAL A 50 15.96 -1.12 -0.07
C VAL A 50 15.78 -2.07 -1.26
N THR A 51 16.65 -3.06 -1.40
CA THR A 51 16.56 -4.09 -2.44
C THR A 51 15.27 -4.92 -2.30
N GLU A 52 14.94 -5.36 -1.09
CA GLU A 52 13.73 -6.15 -0.83
C GLU A 52 12.45 -5.33 -1.04
N ILE A 53 12.43 -4.06 -0.65
CA ILE A 53 11.32 -3.13 -0.89
C ILE A 53 11.11 -2.97 -2.40
N LYS A 54 12.18 -2.75 -3.18
CA LYS A 54 12.07 -2.62 -4.64
C LYS A 54 11.51 -3.90 -5.26
N LYS A 55 12.09 -5.06 -4.96
CA LYS A 55 11.63 -6.36 -5.50
C LYS A 55 10.18 -6.67 -5.13
N CYS A 56 9.83 -6.54 -3.85
CA CYS A 56 8.47 -6.82 -3.40
C CYS A 56 7.48 -5.78 -3.94
N GLY A 57 7.87 -4.52 -3.98
CA GLY A 57 7.02 -3.43 -4.46
C GLY A 57 6.66 -3.56 -5.94
N GLU A 58 7.64 -3.89 -6.79
CA GLU A 58 7.40 -4.10 -8.22
C GLU A 58 6.42 -5.25 -8.48
N VAL A 59 6.51 -6.34 -7.71
CA VAL A 59 5.65 -7.52 -7.92
C VAL A 59 4.31 -7.43 -7.20
N LEU A 60 4.27 -6.85 -6.01
CA LEU A 60 3.09 -6.88 -5.14
C LEU A 60 2.34 -5.56 -5.06
N GLN A 61 2.99 -4.42 -5.28
CA GLN A 61 2.39 -3.10 -5.07
C GLN A 61 2.16 -2.32 -6.36
N ARG A 62 2.93 -2.59 -7.42
CA ARG A 62 2.69 -1.99 -8.72
C ARG A 62 1.37 -2.49 -9.30
N HIS A 63 0.50 -1.55 -9.62
CA HIS A 63 -0.76 -1.83 -10.25
C HIS A 63 -0.57 -2.05 -11.76
N THR A 64 -1.19 -3.11 -12.26
CA THR A 64 -1.47 -3.30 -13.69
C THR A 64 -2.96 -3.57 -13.81
N CYS A 65 -3.64 -2.87 -14.70
CA CYS A 65 -5.07 -3.11 -14.91
C CYS A 65 -5.31 -4.55 -15.36
N HIS A 66 -6.29 -5.18 -14.72
CA HIS A 66 -6.80 -6.51 -15.05
C HIS A 66 -8.32 -6.45 -15.23
N PRO A 67 -8.99 -7.47 -15.80
CA PRO A 67 -10.44 -7.43 -16.03
C PRO A 67 -11.28 -7.09 -14.79
N VAL A 68 -10.81 -7.43 -13.59
CA VAL A 68 -11.45 -7.04 -12.31
C VAL A 68 -11.56 -5.53 -12.10
N CYS A 69 -10.61 -4.76 -12.66
CA CYS A 69 -10.56 -3.30 -12.56
C CYS A 69 -11.71 -2.63 -13.32
N HIS A 70 -12.30 -3.33 -14.29
CA HIS A 70 -13.37 -2.81 -15.14
C HIS A 70 -14.75 -3.43 -14.84
N LYS A 71 -14.89 -4.09 -13.68
CA LYS A 71 -16.17 -4.62 -13.22
C LYS A 71 -17.08 -3.51 -12.70
N TYR A 72 -18.38 -3.82 -12.57
CA TYR A 72 -19.38 -2.96 -11.94
C TYR A 72 -19.56 -1.59 -12.63
N GLY A 73 -19.50 -1.57 -13.96
CA GLY A 73 -19.72 -0.35 -14.76
C GLY A 73 -18.49 0.53 -14.96
N ASN A 74 -17.31 0.15 -14.46
CA ASN A 74 -16.06 0.90 -14.63
C ASN A 74 -15.38 0.59 -15.98
N THR A 75 -16.06 0.81 -17.11
CA THR A 75 -15.55 0.41 -18.44
C THR A 75 -14.43 1.30 -18.98
N ASP A 76 -14.44 2.58 -18.60
CA ASP A 76 -13.57 3.64 -19.10
C ASP A 76 -12.44 4.03 -18.12
N HIS A 77 -12.54 3.60 -16.86
CA HIS A 77 -11.55 3.88 -15.83
C HIS A 77 -11.29 2.67 -14.91
N CYS A 78 -10.16 2.69 -14.20
CA CYS A 78 -9.87 1.66 -13.21
C CYS A 78 -10.71 1.90 -11.96
N ARG A 79 -11.54 0.91 -11.57
CA ARG A 79 -12.34 0.95 -10.33
C ARG A 79 -11.51 1.22 -9.07
N PHE A 80 -10.24 0.82 -9.06
CA PHE A 80 -9.32 1.03 -7.93
C PHE A 80 -8.66 2.42 -7.95
N LEU A 81 -9.08 3.30 -8.87
CA LEU A 81 -8.63 4.69 -8.99
C LEU A 81 -7.13 4.80 -9.31
N PHE A 82 -6.67 3.93 -10.22
CA PHE A 82 -5.34 4.00 -10.81
C PHE A 82 -5.38 4.67 -12.20
N PRO A 83 -4.38 5.49 -12.55
CA PRO A 83 -3.30 5.96 -11.67
C PRO A 83 -3.84 6.90 -10.58
N HIS A 84 -3.25 6.85 -9.39
CA HIS A 84 -3.45 7.86 -8.37
C HIS A 84 -2.93 9.22 -8.85
N GLU A 85 -3.52 10.28 -8.34
CA GLU A 85 -3.04 11.64 -8.58
C GLU A 85 -1.60 11.80 -8.08
N VAL A 86 -0.73 12.32 -8.94
CA VAL A 86 0.67 12.62 -8.62
C VAL A 86 0.72 14.03 -8.04
N VAL A 87 1.19 14.14 -6.81
CA VAL A 87 1.24 15.38 -6.03
C VAL A 87 2.69 15.67 -5.69
N ALA A 88 3.21 16.83 -6.10
CA ALA A 88 4.63 17.17 -6.00
C ALA A 88 5.11 17.43 -4.56
N ALA A 89 4.21 17.90 -3.68
CA ALA A 89 4.46 18.09 -2.25
C ALA A 89 3.13 18.05 -1.48
N SER A 90 3.13 17.53 -0.26
CA SER A 90 1.92 17.52 0.58
C SER A 90 1.46 18.96 0.87
N TYR A 91 0.16 19.19 0.82
CA TYR A 91 -0.44 20.50 1.09
C TYR A 91 -1.80 20.36 1.78
N PHE A 92 -2.24 21.43 2.44
CA PHE A 92 -3.59 21.54 2.96
C PHE A 92 -4.46 22.27 1.94
N ASP A 93 -5.59 21.68 1.60
CA ASP A 93 -6.60 22.27 0.73
C ASP A 93 -7.69 22.94 1.58
N PRO A 94 -7.75 24.28 1.62
CA PRO A 94 -8.73 25.01 2.42
C PRO A 94 -10.16 24.92 1.87
N GLU A 95 -10.36 24.58 0.59
CA GLU A 95 -11.71 24.47 0.03
C GLU A 95 -12.40 23.19 0.49
N THR A 96 -11.64 22.11 0.60
CA THR A 96 -12.16 20.80 0.98
C THR A 96 -11.95 20.47 2.47
N ASP A 97 -11.12 21.25 3.18
CA ASP A 97 -10.65 20.97 4.55
C ASP A 97 -9.97 19.60 4.62
N THR A 98 -9.08 19.35 3.66
CA THR A 98 -8.35 18.07 3.55
C THR A 98 -6.86 18.28 3.37
N ILE A 99 -6.08 17.26 3.72
CA ILE A 99 -4.65 17.22 3.46
C ILE A 99 -4.41 16.31 2.26
N ALA A 100 -3.84 16.87 1.19
CA ALA A 100 -3.29 16.10 0.09
C ALA A 100 -1.87 15.66 0.46
N LEU A 101 -1.59 14.36 0.33
CA LEU A 101 -0.26 13.81 0.58
C LEU A 101 0.56 13.78 -0.70
N LEU A 102 1.86 14.01 -0.58
CA LEU A 102 2.84 13.75 -1.63
C LEU A 102 2.59 12.37 -2.27
N CYS A 103 2.60 12.34 -3.60
CA CYS A 103 2.48 11.12 -4.38
C CYS A 103 3.38 11.25 -5.61
N ARG A 104 4.35 10.34 -5.76
CA ARG A 104 5.38 10.38 -6.81
C ARG A 104 5.18 9.32 -7.90
N ASP A 105 4.58 8.18 -7.56
CA ASP A 105 4.25 7.13 -8.52
C ASP A 105 2.76 6.80 -8.38
N GLY A 106 1.95 7.26 -9.35
CA GLY A 106 0.51 7.02 -9.35
C GLY A 106 0.12 5.55 -9.53
N ASN A 107 1.04 4.68 -9.94
CA ASN A 107 0.76 3.27 -10.21
C ASN A 107 1.25 2.32 -9.11
N VAL A 108 1.56 2.84 -7.92
CA VAL A 108 1.98 2.05 -6.76
C VAL A 108 1.01 2.30 -5.61
N ASN A 109 0.47 1.22 -5.03
CA ASN A 109 -0.34 1.34 -3.81
C ASN A 109 0.45 2.04 -2.71
N TYR A 110 -0.24 2.72 -1.81
CA TYR A 110 0.42 3.28 -0.64
C TYR A 110 0.76 2.16 0.34
N PHE A 111 2.03 2.04 0.73
CA PHE A 111 2.50 0.88 1.47
C PHE A 111 3.38 1.28 2.66
N ASN A 112 3.53 0.36 3.61
CA ASN A 112 4.56 0.44 4.63
C ASN A 112 5.71 -0.50 4.22
N PRO A 113 6.97 -0.03 4.14
CA PRO A 113 8.09 -0.84 3.65
C PRO A 113 8.35 -2.08 4.52
N TYR A 114 8.18 -1.97 5.83
CA TYR A 114 8.35 -3.10 6.74
C TYR A 114 7.20 -4.11 6.59
N VAL A 115 5.95 -3.66 6.55
CA VAL A 115 4.81 -4.56 6.29
C VAL A 115 4.97 -5.24 4.93
N LEU A 116 5.45 -4.53 3.91
CA LEU A 116 5.69 -5.09 2.58
C LEU A 116 6.75 -6.19 2.62
N VAL A 117 7.92 -5.92 3.22
CA VAL A 117 9.03 -6.88 3.23
C VAL A 117 8.77 -8.07 4.15
N PHE A 118 8.21 -7.84 5.34
CA PHE A 118 8.02 -8.88 6.34
C PHE A 118 6.75 -9.70 6.14
N CYS A 119 5.68 -9.09 5.64
CA CYS A 119 4.47 -9.84 5.32
C CYS A 119 4.50 -10.37 3.88
N ARG A 120 5.17 -9.70 2.92
CA ARG A 120 5.23 -10.09 1.50
C ARG A 120 3.88 -10.22 0.81
N HIS A 121 2.94 -9.34 1.13
CA HIS A 121 1.60 -9.27 0.52
C HIS A 121 1.28 -7.87 0.02
N ASN A 122 0.42 -7.80 -1.01
CA ASN A 122 -0.21 -6.55 -1.44
C ASN A 122 -1.02 -5.97 -0.28
N HIS A 123 -0.89 -4.66 -0.08
CA HIS A 123 -1.66 -3.90 0.89
C HIS A 123 -1.69 -2.45 0.44
N ASP A 124 -2.82 -1.79 0.67
CA ASP A 124 -3.05 -0.40 0.34
C ASP A 124 -3.42 0.36 1.62
N LEU A 125 -2.62 1.36 1.99
CA LEU A 125 -2.79 2.15 3.18
C LEU A 125 -3.30 3.54 2.82
N LYS A 126 -4.46 3.92 3.34
CA LYS A 126 -5.01 5.26 3.12
C LYS A 126 -5.14 5.99 4.44
N CYS A 127 -4.68 7.24 4.47
CA CYS A 127 -4.90 8.13 5.60
C CYS A 127 -6.31 8.72 5.51
N ILE A 128 -7.02 8.74 6.63
CA ILE A 128 -8.31 9.42 6.77
C ILE A 128 -8.01 10.80 7.35
N LEU A 129 -7.95 11.82 6.49
CA LEU A 129 -7.45 13.15 6.83
C LEU A 129 -8.55 14.23 6.92
N SER A 130 -9.83 13.84 6.91
CA SER A 130 -10.95 14.75 7.09
C SER A 130 -12.11 14.08 7.84
N GLY A 131 -12.93 14.88 8.52
CA GLY A 131 -14.13 14.38 9.19
C GLY A 131 -15.14 13.76 8.22
N LYS A 132 -15.22 14.28 6.99
CA LYS A 132 -16.07 13.72 5.92
C LYS A 132 -15.59 12.33 5.51
N SER A 133 -14.29 12.17 5.24
CA SER A 133 -13.67 10.88 4.90
C SER A 133 -13.81 9.88 6.05
N ALA A 134 -13.66 10.34 7.31
CA ALA A 134 -13.83 9.50 8.48
C ALA A 134 -15.26 8.96 8.59
N LYS A 135 -16.25 9.85 8.45
CA LYS A 135 -17.67 9.46 8.48
C LYS A 135 -18.01 8.49 7.35
N ALA A 136 -17.51 8.72 6.13
CA ALA A 136 -17.71 7.80 5.01
C ALA A 136 -17.08 6.43 5.26
N ALA A 137 -15.84 6.39 5.76
CA ALA A 137 -15.17 5.14 6.12
C ALA A 137 -15.91 4.39 7.22
N MET A 138 -16.38 5.10 8.27
CA MET A 138 -17.19 4.50 9.34
C MET A 138 -18.44 3.83 8.78
N PHE A 139 -19.26 4.54 7.97
CA PHE A 139 -20.45 3.94 7.39
C PHE A 139 -20.13 2.73 6.51
N TYR A 140 -19.11 2.82 5.67
CA TYR A 140 -18.69 1.72 4.81
C TYR A 140 -18.28 0.48 5.63
N ILE A 141 -17.45 0.67 6.66
CA ILE A 141 -16.99 -0.42 7.53
C ILE A 141 -18.17 -1.00 8.30
N THR A 142 -19.03 -0.16 8.87
CA THR A 142 -20.22 -0.60 9.61
C THR A 142 -21.15 -1.41 8.71
N ASP A 143 -21.48 -0.93 7.52
CA ASP A 143 -22.35 -1.63 6.57
C ASP A 143 -21.75 -3.00 6.17
N TYR A 144 -20.45 -3.03 5.90
CA TYR A 144 -19.74 -4.26 5.56
C TYR A 144 -19.68 -5.28 6.71
N VAL A 145 -19.37 -4.83 7.93
CA VAL A 145 -19.25 -5.69 9.11
C VAL A 145 -20.61 -6.19 9.59
N THR A 146 -21.60 -5.29 9.63
CA THR A 146 -22.94 -5.65 10.07
C THR A 146 -23.63 -6.56 9.07
N ARG A 147 -23.20 -6.56 7.79
CA ARG A 147 -23.82 -7.32 6.69
C ARG A 147 -25.33 -7.26 6.83
N MET A 148 -25.91 -6.06 6.76
CA MET A 148 -27.36 -5.94 6.72
C MET A 148 -27.84 -6.60 5.42
N ASP A 149 -27.98 -7.93 5.47
CA ASP A 149 -28.31 -8.81 4.35
C ASP A 149 -29.76 -8.60 3.88
N ALA A 150 -30.52 -7.74 4.55
CA ALA A 150 -31.88 -7.39 4.19
C ALA A 150 -31.89 -6.61 2.89
N LYS A 151 -31.91 -7.35 1.78
CA LYS A 151 -32.23 -6.80 0.47
C LYS A 151 -33.64 -6.22 0.56
N THR A 152 -33.86 -5.08 -0.09
CA THR A 152 -35.14 -4.36 -0.03
C THR A 152 -36.35 -5.26 -0.32
N TYR A 153 -36.21 -6.29 -1.18
CA TYR A 153 -37.29 -7.25 -1.44
C TYR A 153 -37.63 -8.15 -0.24
N GLU A 154 -36.67 -8.50 0.62
CA GLU A 154 -36.91 -9.35 1.80
C GLU A 154 -37.72 -8.59 2.86
N MET A 155 -37.45 -7.29 3.01
CA MET A 155 -38.24 -6.41 3.87
C MET A 155 -39.66 -6.18 3.32
N LEU A 156 -39.81 -6.07 1.99
CA LEU A 156 -41.11 -5.94 1.33
C LEU A 156 -41.94 -7.22 1.37
N THR A 157 -41.32 -8.40 1.52
CA THR A 157 -42.01 -9.70 1.62
C THR A 157 -42.53 -9.98 3.05
N LEU A 158 -42.02 -9.24 4.04
CA LEU A 158 -42.43 -9.33 5.45
C LEU A 158 -43.53 -8.31 5.83
N MET A 159 -43.96 -7.48 4.88
CA MET A 159 -45.10 -6.55 5.00
C MET A 159 -46.34 -7.14 4.33
#